data_AF-A0A662MEL5-F1
#
_entry.id   AF-A0A662MEL5-F1
#
_cell.length_a   1.000
_cell.length_b   1.000
_cell.length_c   1.000
_cell.angle_alpha   90.00
_cell.angle_beta   90.00
_cell.angle_gamma   90.00
#
_symmetry.space_group_name_H-M   'P 1'
#
loop_
_entity.id
_entity.type
_entity.pdbx_description
1 polymer ?
#
loop_
_entity_poly.entity_id
_entity_poly.type
_entity_poly.pdbx_seq_one_letter_code
_entity_poly.pdbx_strand_id
1 'polypeptide(L)'
;MIMEFTYYPYVAKNVEKVEKRWGVYKLANRSKRILFIGRGNIKKHLPKHLPDGPAPAEDVEYFSVEYYDSGEEAFKAWEEAMEEFFDRNGTYPKYNKPLK
;
A
#
# COMPACT_ATOMS: atom_id res chain seq x y z
N MET A 1 -7.08 5.42 -18.55
CA MET A 1 -6.41 6.58 -17.92
C MET A 1 -5.47 6.01 -16.87
N ILE A 2 -4.16 6.08 -17.07
CA ILE A 2 -3.20 5.52 -16.11
C ILE A 2 -3.08 6.58 -15.00
N MET A 3 -3.67 6.34 -13.83
CA MET A 3 -3.44 7.22 -12.68
C MET A 3 -1.97 7.07 -12.28
N GLU A 4 -1.18 8.14 -12.48
CA GLU A 4 0.18 8.22 -11.95
C GLU A 4 0.10 8.34 -10.42
N PHE A 5 0.28 7.22 -9.74
CA PHE A 5 0.46 7.22 -8.29
C PHE A 5 1.75 7.98 -7.97
N THR A 6 1.62 9.13 -7.29
CA THR A 6 2.80 9.84 -6.77
C THR A 6 3.42 8.98 -5.65
N TYR A 7 4.61 8.44 -5.92
CA TYR A 7 5.37 7.68 -4.94
C TYR A 7 6.24 8.58 -4.08
N TYR A 8 6.12 8.42 -2.77
CA TYR A 8 6.95 9.07 -1.77
C TYR A 8 7.97 8.10 -1.21
N PRO A 9 9.19 8.55 -0.83
CA PRO A 9 10.14 7.70 -0.12
C PRO A 9 9.51 7.14 1.18
N TYR A 10 9.64 5.82 1.39
CA TYR A 10 9.07 5.13 2.54
C TYR A 10 9.99 5.22 3.75
N VAL A 11 9.96 6.39 4.38
CA VAL A 11 10.73 6.73 5.58
C VAL A 11 9.81 7.36 6.60
N ALA A 12 10.12 7.21 7.90
CA ALA A 12 9.28 7.69 9.01
C ALA A 12 8.77 9.13 8.80
N LYS A 13 9.67 10.06 8.44
CA LYS A 13 9.33 11.48 8.18
C LYS A 13 8.23 11.70 7.14
N ASN A 14 8.07 10.81 6.17
CA ASN A 14 7.03 10.93 5.13
C ASN A 14 5.77 10.18 5.53
N VAL A 15 5.93 9.00 6.15
CA VAL A 15 4.82 8.23 6.72
C VAL A 15 4.09 9.04 7.79
N GLU A 16 4.80 9.84 8.57
CA GLU A 16 4.21 10.74 9.57
C GLU A 16 3.36 11.87 8.97
N LYS A 17 3.50 12.19 7.68
CA LYS A 17 2.74 13.28 7.04
C LYS A 17 1.39 12.83 6.48
N VAL A 18 1.13 11.52 6.43
CA VAL A 18 -0.14 10.99 5.90
C VAL A 18 -1.32 11.38 6.78
N GLU A 19 -2.50 11.43 6.16
CA GLU A 19 -3.75 11.78 6.81
C GLU A 19 -4.32 10.59 7.59
N LYS A 20 -5.06 10.89 8.67
CA LYS A 20 -5.84 9.91 9.42
C LYS A 20 -7.18 9.66 8.73
N ARG A 21 -7.14 9.05 7.55
CA ARG A 21 -8.32 8.71 6.73
C ARG A 21 -8.29 7.26 6.27
N TRP A 22 -9.44 6.78 5.79
CA TRP A 22 -9.51 5.51 5.07
C TRP A 22 -8.78 5.65 3.74
N GLY A 23 -8.10 4.58 3.33
CA GLY A 23 -7.32 4.61 2.11
C GLY A 23 -6.79 3.24 1.72
N VAL A 24 -6.24 3.20 0.51
CA VAL A 24 -5.40 2.13 -0.01
C VAL A 24 -3.98 2.65 -0.11
N TYR A 25 -3.00 1.86 0.32
CA TYR A 25 -1.60 2.21 0.19
C TYR A 25 -0.83 1.08 -0.50
N LYS A 26 0.09 1.48 -1.37
CA LYS A 26 0.96 0.56 -2.11
C LYS A 26 2.38 0.78 -1.66
N LEU A 27 3.07 -0.28 -1.26
CA LEU A 27 4.50 -0.27 -0.95
C LEU A 27 5.28 -0.82 -2.13
N ALA A 28 6.39 -0.18 -2.48
CA ALA A 28 7.16 -0.54 -3.66
C ALA A 28 8.67 -0.49 -3.41
N ASN A 29 9.41 -1.28 -4.19
CA ASN A 29 10.87 -1.30 -4.16
C ASN A 29 11.49 -0.16 -4.99
N ARG A 30 12.82 -0.15 -5.10
CA ARG A 30 13.59 0.84 -5.88
C ARG A 30 13.06 1.06 -7.30
N SER A 31 12.72 -0.03 -7.97
CA SER A 31 12.24 -0.05 -9.36
C SER A 31 10.73 0.21 -9.47
N LYS A 32 10.10 0.71 -8.40
CA LYS A 32 8.65 0.97 -8.31
C LYS A 32 7.79 -0.28 -8.53
N ARG A 33 8.33 -1.48 -8.33
CA ARG A 33 7.53 -2.70 -8.31
C ARG A 33 6.79 -2.79 -6.99
N ILE A 34 5.47 -2.98 -7.05
CA ILE A 34 4.62 -3.10 -5.88
C ILE A 34 4.94 -4.42 -5.17
N LEU A 35 5.25 -4.33 -3.88
CA LEU A 35 5.55 -5.46 -3.00
C LEU A 35 4.44 -5.74 -1.99
N PHE A 36 3.60 -4.73 -1.73
CA PHE A 36 2.45 -4.84 -0.84
C PHE A 36 1.35 -3.87 -1.22
N ILE A 37 0.10 -4.30 -1.11
CA ILE A 37 -1.10 -3.46 -1.22
C ILE A 37 -1.92 -3.64 0.05
N GLY A 38 -2.03 -2.57 0.84
CA GLY A 38 -2.78 -2.54 2.08
C GLY A 38 -3.94 -1.58 2.03
N ARG A 39 -4.86 -1.73 2.97
CA ARG A 39 -6.00 -0.83 3.17
C ARG A 39 -6.22 -0.50 4.64
N GLY A 40 -7.02 0.52 4.89
CA GLY A 40 -7.53 0.84 6.21
C GLY A 40 -7.29 2.29 6.59
N ASN A 41 -7.29 2.59 7.90
CA ASN A 41 -6.87 3.90 8.36
C ASN A 41 -5.37 4.08 8.11
N ILE A 42 -5.01 4.93 7.16
CA ILE A 42 -3.64 5.04 6.64
C ILE A 42 -2.65 5.37 7.76
N LYS A 43 -2.96 6.36 8.60
CA LYS A 43 -2.12 6.76 9.73
C LYS A 43 -1.82 5.63 10.71
N LYS A 44 -2.74 4.68 10.87
CA LYS A 44 -2.59 3.53 11.78
C LYS A 44 -1.88 2.34 11.13
N HIS A 45 -2.09 2.11 9.84
CA HIS A 45 -1.66 0.88 9.17
C HIS A 45 -0.37 1.03 8.39
N LEU A 46 -0.18 2.14 7.68
CA LEU A 46 1.03 2.37 6.88
C LEU A 46 2.34 2.27 7.69
N PRO A 47 2.45 2.79 8.95
CA PRO A 47 3.68 2.68 9.72
C PRO A 47 4.05 1.25 10.12
N LYS A 48 3.11 0.29 10.06
CA LYS A 48 3.36 -1.08 10.57
C LYS A 48 4.43 -1.85 9.80
N HIS A 49 4.72 -1.39 8.58
CA HIS A 49 5.65 -2.04 7.67
C HIS A 49 7.02 -1.34 7.61
N LEU A 50 7.22 -0.28 8.40
CA LEU A 50 8.54 0.29 8.63
C LEU A 50 9.46 -0.78 9.28
N PRO A 51 10.79 -0.63 9.19
CA PRO A 51 11.74 -1.60 9.75
C PRO A 51 11.47 -1.98 11.21
N ASP A 52 11.10 -1.01 12.05
CA ASP A 52 10.80 -1.23 13.48
C ASP A 52 9.32 -1.53 13.76
N GLY A 53 8.53 -1.74 12.71
CA GLY A 53 7.10 -2.02 12.79
C GLY A 53 6.80 -3.49 13.13
N PRO A 54 5.55 -3.81 13.54
CA PRO A 54 5.14 -5.18 13.86
C PRO A 54 5.07 -6.13 12.66
N ALA A 55 5.16 -5.63 11.43
CA ALA A 55 5.12 -6.44 10.21
C ALA A 55 6.00 -5.83 9.11
N PRO A 56 7.32 -5.75 9.33
CA PRO A 56 8.24 -5.01 8.47
C PRO A 56 8.26 -5.56 7.04
N ALA A 57 8.43 -4.66 6.06
CA ALA A 57 8.60 -5.00 4.65
C ALA A 57 9.96 -4.48 4.18
N GLU A 58 11.01 -5.29 4.39
CA GLU A 58 12.42 -4.89 4.31
C GLU A 58 12.87 -4.32 2.95
N ASP A 59 12.27 -4.77 1.84
CA ASP A 59 12.67 -4.35 0.48
C ASP A 59 11.89 -3.12 -0.04
N VAL A 60 11.12 -2.46 0.82
CA VAL A 60 10.29 -1.31 0.44
C VAL A 60 11.09 -0.02 0.55
N GLU A 61 11.12 0.74 -0.55
CA GLU A 61 11.75 2.06 -0.61
C GLU A 61 10.75 3.20 -0.83
N TYR A 62 9.55 2.89 -1.32
CA TYR A 62 8.54 3.88 -1.65
C TYR A 62 7.13 3.45 -1.24
N PHE A 63 6.27 4.44 -1.05
CA PHE A 63 4.85 4.22 -0.86
C PHE A 63 4.01 5.23 -1.65
N SER A 64 2.79 4.84 -2.01
CA SER A 64 1.74 5.74 -2.48
C SER A 64 0.48 5.51 -1.65
N VAL A 65 -0.38 6.51 -1.56
CA VAL A 65 -1.65 6.45 -0.83
C VAL A 65 -2.75 7.05 -1.70
N GLU A 66 -3.90 6.40 -1.70
CA GLU A 66 -5.15 6.92 -2.21
C GLU A 66 -6.18 6.92 -1.07
N TYR A 67 -6.83 8.06 -0.85
CA TYR A 67 -7.77 8.23 0.26
C TYR A 67 -9.22 8.08 -0.22
N TYR A 68 -10.06 7.51 0.63
CA TYR A 68 -11.49 7.33 0.40
C TYR A 68 -12.28 7.87 1.60
N ASP A 69 -13.57 8.09 1.39
CA ASP A 69 -14.44 8.66 2.41
C ASP A 69 -14.94 7.61 3.39
N SER A 70 -14.99 6.34 2.97
CA SER A 70 -15.39 5.22 3.81
C SER A 70 -14.45 4.03 3.75
N GLY A 71 -14.54 3.18 4.79
CA GLY A 71 -13.84 1.89 4.81
C GLY A 71 -14.36 0.88 3.78
N GLU A 72 -15.60 1.05 3.31
CA GLU A 72 -16.21 0.21 2.26
C GLU A 72 -15.66 0.58 0.88
N GLU A 73 -15.58 1.87 0.57
CA GLU A 73 -14.93 2.35 -0.67
C GLU A 73 -13.46 1.93 -0.72
N ALA A 74 -12.72 2.13 0.37
CA ALA A 74 -11.34 1.67 0.48
C ALA A 74 -11.20 0.14 0.40
N PHE A 75 -12.25 -0.62 0.73
CA PHE A 75 -12.25 -2.07 0.56
C PHE A 75 -12.43 -2.45 -0.91
N LYS A 76 -13.44 -1.89 -1.60
CA LYS A 76 -13.67 -2.14 -3.04
C LYS A 76 -12.45 -1.77 -3.88
N ALA A 77 -11.89 -0.58 -3.65
CA ALA A 77 -10.68 -0.15 -4.35
C ALA A 77 -9.45 -1.02 -4.05
N TRP A 78 -9.36 -1.60 -2.84
CA TRP A 78 -8.30 -2.55 -2.52
C TRP A 78 -8.48 -3.88 -3.23
N GLU A 79 -9.71 -4.40 -3.32
CA GLU A 79 -10.03 -5.61 -4.09
C GLU A 79 -9.67 -5.42 -5.56
N GLU A 80 -10.13 -4.33 -6.17
CA GLU A 80 -9.80 -3.96 -7.55
C GLU A 80 -8.28 -3.86 -7.77
N ALA A 81 -7.55 -3.20 -6.87
CA ALA A 81 -6.10 -3.07 -6.97
C ALA A 81 -5.36 -4.41 -6.83
N MET A 82 -5.90 -5.34 -6.02
CA MET A 82 -5.34 -6.69 -5.85
C MET A 82 -5.62 -7.57 -7.07
N GLU A 83 -6.84 -7.50 -7.62
CA GLU A 83 -7.24 -8.20 -8.85
C GLU A 83 -6.41 -7.70 -10.04
N GLU A 84 -6.33 -6.39 -10.26
CA GLU A 84 -5.50 -5.81 -11.33
C GLU A 84 -4.02 -6.23 -11.22
N PHE A 85 -3.49 -6.31 -10.00
CA PHE A 85 -2.12 -6.76 -9.79
C PHE A 85 -1.99 -8.24 -10.17
N PHE A 86 -2.91 -9.09 -9.70
CA PHE A 86 -2.90 -10.51 -9.98
C PHE A 86 -3.02 -10.78 -11.48
N ASP A 87 -3.97 -10.14 -12.18
CA ASP A 87 -4.18 -10.31 -13.61
C ASP A 87 -2.94 -9.95 -14.43
N ARG A 88 -2.21 -8.91 -14.02
CA ARG A 88 -1.00 -8.46 -14.71
C ARG A 88 0.24 -9.32 -14.41
N ASN A 89 0.33 -9.92 -13.23
CA ASN A 89 1.55 -10.56 -12.74
C ASN A 89 1.43 -12.09 -12.55
N GLY A 90 0.21 -12.64 -12.60
CA GLY A 90 -0.10 -14.04 -12.29
C GLY A 90 0.11 -14.43 -10.82
N THR A 91 0.35 -13.47 -9.93
CA THR A 91 0.63 -13.69 -8.52
C THR A 91 0.28 -12.47 -7.68
N TYR A 92 0.15 -12.65 -6.36
CA TYR A 92 -0.05 -11.55 -5.42
C TYR A 92 1.27 -10.85 -5.06
N PRO A 93 1.24 -9.61 -4.55
CA PRO A 93 2.45 -8.93 -4.10
C PRO A 93 3.17 -9.74 -3.01
N LYS A 94 4.51 -9.71 -3.02
CA LYS A 94 5.39 -10.52 -2.16
C LYS A 94 4.96 -10.59 -0.69
N TYR A 95 4.53 -9.47 -0.10
CA TYR A 95 4.18 -9.39 1.32
C TYR A 95 2.68 -9.52 1.60
N ASN A 96 1.83 -9.61 0.57
CA ASN A 96 0.43 -9.96 0.75
C ASN A 96 0.33 -11.48 0.91
N LYS A 97 -0.17 -11.94 2.06
CA LYS A 97 -0.50 -13.37 2.22
C LYS A 97 -1.58 -13.74 1.20
N PRO A 98 -1.53 -14.94 0.60
CA PRO A 98 -2.66 -15.46 -0.16
C PRO A 98 -3.90 -15.43 0.75
N LEU A 99 -5.01 -14.91 0.23
CA LEU A 99 -6.30 -15.05 0.88
C LEU A 99 -6.57 -16.56 0.92
N LYS A 100 -6.58 -17.14 2.12
CA LYS A 100 -6.97 -18.53 2.34
C LYS A 100 -8.47 -18.66 2.40
#